data_AF-A0A1H3M5I9-F1
#
_entry.id   AF-A0A1H3M5I9-F1
#
_cell.length_a   1.000
_cell.length_b   1.000
_cell.length_c   1.000
_cell.angle_alpha   90.00
_cell.angle_beta   90.00
_cell.angle_gamma   90.00
#
_symmetry.space_group_name_H-M   'P 1'
#
loop_
_entity.id
_entity.type
_entity.pdbx_description
1 polymer ?
#
loop_
_entity_poly.entity_id
_entity_poly.type
_entity_poly.pdbx_seq_one_letter_code
_entity_poly.pdbx_strand_id
1 'polypeptide(L)'
;MQLLTSKFSKLSLISLIGLTISACGEGGTGDNYNNSAANTSIKFPMHTYKLIGERNDSMGRELYKIFSESLILRDNNVSITTRTQVDFEQQYATAENPYTEYDFTLTKDKLYESNGYSLPLYLEKNDKGTVITSYDQHKGGLTKTITFKTLSLSKKKINSSEVINSIFASENLNSEPTEFLRLRLAFFKSTQTFPEGAECYQFLSTQISHSTIEFDKNNLVNKTYSAWVNERKNQGLNVITEQWANKNVAYVKKADGEISDEHQMVVVELNGKLYFGDYTSNKKVDLSKNIDPSLKSGLCSSFDQKAAYGLYLGFRELPTNP
;
A
#
# COMPACT_ATOMS: atom_id res chain seq x y z
N MET A 1 22.86 6.38 18.74
CA MET A 1 22.87 6.91 17.36
C MET A 1 21.47 6.71 16.81
N GLN A 2 20.68 7.79 16.74
CA GLN A 2 19.26 7.75 16.36
C GLN A 2 19.16 7.35 14.88
N LEU A 3 18.61 6.18 14.62
CA LEU A 3 18.12 5.80 13.30
C LEU A 3 16.86 6.62 13.03
N LEU A 4 17.01 7.64 12.20
CA LEU A 4 15.90 8.34 11.56
C LEU A 4 15.22 7.34 10.61
N THR A 5 14.23 6.62 11.11
CA THR A 5 13.27 5.91 10.26
C THR A 5 12.47 6.97 9.52
N SER A 6 12.76 7.15 8.23
CA SER A 6 11.97 8.01 7.35
C SER A 6 10.52 7.51 7.36
N LYS A 7 9.61 8.39 7.79
CA LYS A 7 8.17 8.15 7.79
C LYS A 7 7.65 8.32 6.36
N PHE A 8 7.96 7.37 5.48
CA PHE A 8 7.13 7.22 4.29
C PHE A 8 5.73 6.82 4.75
N SER A 9 4.76 7.68 4.50
CA SER A 9 3.33 7.34 4.60
C SER A 9 3.07 6.13 3.69
N LYS A 10 3.04 4.95 4.30
CA LYS A 10 2.82 3.69 3.62
C LYS A 10 1.39 3.69 3.07
N LEU A 11 1.24 3.90 1.77
CA LEU A 11 0.09 3.41 1.04
C LEU A 11 0.19 1.88 1.01
N SER A 12 -0.21 1.25 2.11
CA SER A 12 -0.32 -0.20 2.24
C SER A 12 -1.49 -0.67 1.38
N LEU A 13 -1.18 -1.05 0.13
CA LEU A 13 -2.03 -1.91 -0.69
C LEU A 13 -1.43 -3.32 -0.61
N ILE A 14 -1.86 -4.08 0.40
CA ILE A 14 -2.16 -5.53 0.42
C ILE A 14 -1.25 -6.41 -0.46
N SER A 15 -0.56 -7.44 0.07
CA SER A 15 0.21 -8.44 -0.72
C SER A 15 0.23 -9.85 -0.09
N LEU A 16 -0.27 -10.90 -0.79
CA LEU A 16 -0.10 -12.36 -0.49
C LEU A 16 -0.51 -13.38 -1.61
N ILE A 17 0.36 -14.34 -2.01
CA ILE A 17 0.11 -15.44 -3.01
C ILE A 17 0.03 -16.87 -2.40
N GLY A 18 -0.80 -17.73 -3.01
CA GLY A 18 -0.57 -19.18 -3.27
C GLY A 18 -1.17 -19.66 -4.64
N LEU A 19 -0.42 -20.50 -5.39
CA LEU A 19 -0.45 -20.91 -6.85
C LEU A 19 -1.45 -22.06 -7.21
N THR A 20 -1.91 -22.41 -8.46
CA THR A 20 -1.22 -22.79 -9.74
C THR A 20 -2.17 -22.83 -11.02
N ILE A 21 -1.68 -22.27 -12.15
CA ILE A 21 -1.66 -22.56 -13.63
C ILE A 21 -2.89 -23.08 -14.47
N SER A 22 -3.35 -22.32 -15.51
CA SER A 22 -3.16 -22.59 -16.99
C SER A 22 -3.92 -21.64 -17.97
N ALA A 23 -3.16 -20.97 -18.88
CA ALA A 23 -3.33 -20.56 -20.31
C ALA A 23 -4.72 -20.20 -20.93
N CYS A 24 -4.95 -19.39 -21.98
CA CYS A 24 -4.21 -18.52 -22.94
C CYS A 24 -5.24 -17.77 -23.86
N GLY A 25 -4.84 -16.70 -24.56
CA GLY A 25 -5.45 -16.19 -25.82
C GLY A 25 -6.08 -14.76 -25.72
N GLU A 26 -5.45 -13.66 -26.16
CA GLU A 26 -5.22 -13.14 -27.54
C GLU A 26 -6.49 -12.46 -28.11
N GLY A 27 -6.58 -11.22 -28.62
CA GLY A 27 -5.68 -10.10 -28.94
C GLY A 27 -6.54 -8.91 -29.48
N GLY A 28 -5.94 -7.76 -29.83
CA GLY A 28 -6.60 -6.72 -30.68
C GLY A 28 -6.48 -5.25 -30.27
N THR A 29 -5.77 -4.49 -31.09
CA THR A 29 -5.32 -3.07 -31.06
C THR A 29 -6.33 -2.03 -31.57
N GLY A 30 -6.18 -0.75 -31.18
CA GLY A 30 -6.85 0.38 -31.87
C GLY A 30 -6.84 1.72 -31.14
N ASP A 31 -5.93 2.61 -31.53
CA ASP A 31 -5.50 3.82 -30.81
C ASP A 31 -6.26 5.10 -31.13
N ASN A 32 -6.60 5.92 -30.11
CA ASN A 32 -6.43 7.38 -30.18
C ASN A 32 -6.63 8.14 -28.86
N TYR A 33 -5.69 9.06 -28.58
CA TYR A 33 -5.68 9.95 -27.43
C TYR A 33 -6.65 11.11 -27.58
N ASN A 34 -7.73 11.06 -26.81
CA ASN A 34 -8.35 12.26 -26.27
C ASN A 34 -8.24 12.21 -24.75
N ASN A 35 -7.68 13.28 -24.18
CA ASN A 35 -7.62 13.56 -22.75
C ASN A 35 -9.04 13.78 -22.22
N SER A 36 -9.79 12.71 -22.01
CA SER A 36 -10.91 12.67 -21.07
C SER A 36 -10.46 11.76 -19.94
N ALA A 37 -10.17 12.32 -18.76
CA ALA A 37 -10.08 11.50 -17.56
C ALA A 37 -11.47 10.89 -17.34
N ALA A 38 -11.65 9.65 -17.76
CA ALA A 38 -12.90 8.95 -17.64
C ALA A 38 -12.92 8.28 -16.27
N ASN A 39 -13.96 8.55 -15.49
CA ASN A 39 -14.24 7.76 -14.30
C ASN A 39 -14.83 6.43 -14.79
N THR A 40 -13.96 5.44 -14.96
CA THR A 40 -14.32 4.07 -15.33
C THR A 40 -14.17 3.16 -14.11
N SER A 41 -14.55 1.89 -14.23
CA SER A 41 -14.25 0.87 -13.22
C SER A 41 -12.77 0.44 -13.29
N ILE A 42 -12.19 0.03 -12.16
CA ILE A 42 -10.88 -0.62 -12.16
C ILE A 42 -10.97 -1.94 -12.94
N LYS A 43 -10.00 -2.20 -13.82
CA LYS A 43 -9.85 -3.50 -14.48
C LYS A 43 -8.97 -4.38 -13.62
N PHE A 44 -9.43 -5.60 -13.38
CA PHE A 44 -8.68 -6.63 -12.67
C PHE A 44 -8.09 -7.63 -13.68
N PRO A 45 -6.84 -8.09 -13.50
CA PRO A 45 -5.94 -7.73 -12.42
C PRO A 45 -5.42 -6.29 -12.54
N MET A 46 -5.27 -5.61 -11.39
CA MET A 46 -4.57 -4.33 -11.32
C MET A 46 -3.25 -4.51 -10.59
N HIS A 47 -2.23 -3.76 -10.97
CA HIS A 47 -0.86 -3.91 -10.49
C HIS A 47 -0.36 -2.63 -9.85
N THR A 48 0.35 -2.73 -8.74
CA THR A 48 1.20 -1.68 -8.19
C THR A 48 2.66 -2.11 -8.33
N TYR A 49 3.57 -1.13 -8.32
CA TYR A 49 5.00 -1.39 -8.39
C TYR A 49 5.73 -0.62 -7.30
N LYS A 50 6.72 -1.28 -6.68
CA LYS A 50 7.56 -0.67 -5.66
C LYS A 50 9.02 -1.04 -5.88
N LEU A 51 9.89 -0.05 -5.90
CA LEU A 51 11.33 -0.23 -5.80
C LEU A 51 11.71 -0.35 -4.31
N ILE A 52 12.46 -1.39 -3.96
CA ILE A 52 12.95 -1.60 -2.59
C ILE A 52 14.47 -1.72 -2.63
N GLY A 53 15.13 -0.94 -1.79
CA GLY A 53 16.55 -1.07 -1.48
C GLY A 53 16.75 -1.98 -0.27
N GLU A 54 17.58 -3.01 -0.42
CA GLU A 54 18.02 -3.91 0.65
C GLU A 54 19.52 -3.76 0.85
N ARG A 55 19.95 -3.54 2.09
CA ARG A 55 21.38 -3.47 2.41
C ARG A 55 21.96 -4.89 2.38
N ASN A 56 22.93 -5.12 1.51
CA ASN A 56 23.71 -6.35 1.51
C ASN A 56 25.01 -6.13 2.29
N ASP A 57 25.05 -6.56 3.54
CA ASP A 57 26.21 -6.40 4.42
C ASP A 57 27.44 -7.20 3.96
N SER A 58 27.25 -8.27 3.19
CA SER A 58 28.38 -9.06 2.65
C SER A 58 29.12 -8.33 1.53
N MET A 59 28.42 -7.47 0.78
CA MET A 59 28.99 -6.68 -0.32
C MET A 59 29.21 -5.20 0.05
N GLY A 60 28.76 -4.77 1.24
CA GLY A 60 28.86 -3.38 1.70
C GLY A 60 28.10 -2.37 0.84
N ARG A 61 27.03 -2.79 0.14
CA ARG A 61 26.28 -1.96 -0.82
C ARG A 61 24.79 -2.28 -0.80
N GLU A 62 23.99 -1.35 -1.32
CA GLU A 62 22.55 -1.51 -1.46
C GLU A 62 22.18 -2.22 -2.76
N LEU A 63 21.22 -3.13 -2.67
CA LEU A 63 20.62 -3.85 -3.79
C LEU A 63 19.20 -3.36 -4.01
N TYR A 64 18.84 -3.12 -5.27
CA TYR A 64 17.52 -2.61 -5.61
C TYR A 64 16.72 -3.66 -6.38
N LYS A 65 15.47 -3.86 -5.97
CA LYS A 65 14.51 -4.78 -6.61
C LYS A 65 13.20 -4.07 -6.91
N ILE A 66 12.57 -4.43 -8.02
CA ILE A 66 11.21 -3.99 -8.33
C ILE A 66 10.23 -5.14 -8.05
N PHE A 67 9.31 -4.88 -7.13
CA PHE A 67 8.20 -5.78 -6.84
C PHE A 67 6.94 -5.30 -7.53
N SER A 68 6.21 -6.23 -8.12
CA SER A 68 4.84 -6.02 -8.60
C SER A 68 3.88 -6.68 -7.64
N GLU A 69 2.86 -5.95 -7.18
CA GLU A 69 1.76 -6.50 -6.40
C GLU A 69 0.48 -6.39 -7.24
N SER A 70 -0.21 -7.50 -7.45
CA SER A 70 -1.33 -7.60 -8.38
C SER A 70 -2.60 -7.93 -7.62
N LEU A 71 -3.59 -7.04 -7.56
CA LEU A 71 -4.90 -7.38 -7.01
C LEU A 71 -5.73 -8.10 -8.08
N ILE A 72 -6.23 -9.29 -7.76
CA ILE A 72 -6.99 -10.18 -8.65
C ILE A 72 -8.31 -10.53 -7.98
N LEU A 73 -9.39 -10.69 -8.75
CA LEU A 73 -10.66 -11.21 -8.24
C LEU A 73 -10.74 -12.73 -8.43
N ARG A 74 -11.21 -13.43 -7.40
CA ARG A 74 -11.64 -14.84 -7.42
C ARG A 74 -13.16 -14.93 -7.25
N ASP A 75 -13.66 -16.17 -7.21
CA ASP A 75 -15.07 -16.50 -6.99
C ASP A 75 -15.71 -15.63 -5.91
N ASN A 76 -16.96 -15.23 -6.13
CA ASN A 76 -17.71 -14.32 -5.25
C ASN A 76 -17.05 -12.94 -5.03
N ASN A 77 -16.29 -12.46 -6.00
CA ASN A 77 -15.62 -11.14 -5.96
C ASN A 77 -14.62 -11.01 -4.80
N VAL A 78 -14.04 -12.13 -4.35
CA VAL A 78 -12.96 -12.11 -3.36
C VAL A 78 -11.70 -11.57 -4.03
N SER A 79 -11.19 -10.46 -3.55
CA SER A 79 -9.92 -9.90 -4.00
C SER A 79 -8.74 -10.57 -3.27
N ILE A 80 -7.71 -10.89 -4.04
CA ILE A 80 -6.46 -11.50 -3.57
C ILE A 80 -5.33 -10.70 -4.18
N THR A 81 -4.39 -10.23 -3.36
CA THR A 81 -3.22 -9.58 -3.92
C THR A 81 -2.08 -10.55 -4.10
N THR A 82 -1.59 -10.71 -5.31
CA THR A 82 -0.44 -11.55 -5.60
C THR A 82 0.81 -10.73 -5.81
N ARG A 83 1.88 -10.95 -5.02
CA ARG A 83 3.18 -10.30 -5.24
C ARG A 83 4.16 -11.16 -6.01
N THR A 84 4.66 -10.62 -7.11
CA THR A 84 5.69 -11.22 -7.95
C THR A 84 6.86 -10.25 -8.06
N GLN A 85 8.08 -10.76 -7.90
CA GLN A 85 9.25 -10.01 -8.33
C GLN A 85 9.21 -9.90 -9.86
N VAL A 86 9.41 -8.70 -10.39
CA VAL A 86 9.64 -8.55 -11.84
C VAL A 86 11.04 -9.06 -12.13
N ASP A 87 11.26 -9.74 -13.27
CA ASP A 87 12.56 -10.22 -13.79
C ASP A 87 13.57 -9.06 -14.03
N PHE A 88 13.91 -8.37 -12.96
CA PHE A 88 14.83 -7.27 -12.79
C PHE A 88 15.38 -7.44 -11.38
N GLU A 89 16.56 -8.04 -11.29
CA GLU A 89 17.33 -8.20 -10.06
C GLU A 89 18.78 -7.89 -10.39
N GLN A 90 19.40 -6.97 -9.65
CA GLN A 90 20.86 -6.91 -9.61
C GLN A 90 21.35 -8.09 -8.76
N GLN A 91 22.18 -8.98 -9.32
CA GLN A 91 22.44 -10.36 -8.87
C GLN A 91 22.56 -10.60 -7.34
N TYR A 92 22.02 -11.74 -6.91
CA TYR A 92 22.02 -12.37 -5.57
C TYR A 92 21.15 -11.70 -4.51
N ALA A 93 19.89 -12.13 -4.44
CA ALA A 93 19.06 -11.92 -3.28
C ALA A 93 17.99 -13.00 -3.09
N THR A 94 17.56 -13.13 -1.84
CA THR A 94 16.40 -13.95 -1.45
C THR A 94 15.18 -13.05 -1.36
N ALA A 95 14.01 -13.60 -1.69
CA ALA A 95 12.74 -12.91 -1.46
C ALA A 95 12.48 -12.89 0.04
N GLU A 96 12.51 -11.71 0.67
CA GLU A 96 11.86 -11.56 1.97
C GLU A 96 10.35 -11.44 1.76
N ASN A 97 9.67 -12.36 2.43
CA ASN A 97 8.23 -12.50 2.48
C ASN A 97 7.64 -11.33 3.30
N PRO A 98 6.68 -10.53 2.80
CA PRO A 98 6.06 -9.53 3.65
C PRO A 98 5.17 -10.24 4.66
N TYR A 99 5.56 -10.16 5.92
CA TYR A 99 4.68 -10.28 7.07
C TYR A 99 3.40 -9.46 6.82
N THR A 100 2.26 -9.98 7.29
CA THR A 100 1.06 -9.16 7.53
C THR A 100 1.49 -7.89 8.27
N GLU A 101 1.03 -6.71 7.84
CA GLU A 101 1.42 -5.48 8.56
C GLU A 101 0.84 -5.47 9.97
N TYR A 102 -0.32 -6.12 10.18
CA TYR A 102 -0.89 -6.40 11.50
C TYR A 102 -1.59 -7.76 11.57
N ASP A 103 -1.44 -8.49 12.67
CA ASP A 103 -2.19 -9.72 12.94
C ASP A 103 -3.68 -9.45 13.23
N PHE A 104 -4.03 -8.28 13.75
CA PHE A 104 -5.38 -7.93 14.21
C PHE A 104 -5.82 -6.54 13.72
N THR A 105 -7.10 -6.43 13.36
CA THR A 105 -7.78 -5.14 13.11
C THR A 105 -9.03 -5.08 13.97
N LEU A 106 -9.13 -4.08 14.85
CA LEU A 106 -10.27 -3.90 15.77
C LEU A 106 -11.09 -2.67 15.38
N THR A 107 -12.39 -2.86 15.15
CA THR A 107 -13.38 -1.77 15.12
C THR A 107 -14.13 -1.71 16.45
N LYS A 108 -14.98 -0.69 16.62
CA LYS A 108 -15.88 -0.63 17.79
C LYS A 108 -16.79 -1.85 17.92
N ASP A 109 -17.12 -2.51 16.80
CA ASP A 109 -18.12 -3.57 16.75
C ASP A 109 -17.53 -4.97 16.56
N LYS A 110 -16.31 -5.09 15.97
CA LYS A 110 -15.76 -6.37 15.56
C LYS A 110 -14.22 -6.41 15.60
N LEU A 111 -13.67 -7.56 15.97
CA LEU A 111 -12.26 -7.91 15.81
C LEU A 111 -12.09 -8.78 14.56
N TYR A 112 -11.20 -8.39 13.67
CA TYR A 112 -10.75 -9.18 12.53
C TYR A 112 -9.37 -9.74 12.87
N GLU A 113 -9.19 -11.05 12.68
CA GLU A 113 -7.95 -11.77 12.99
C GLU A 113 -7.38 -12.40 11.72
N SER A 114 -6.12 -12.11 11.45
CA SER A 114 -5.36 -12.73 10.37
C SER A 114 -4.85 -14.09 10.84
N ASN A 115 -5.28 -15.20 10.23
CA ASN A 115 -4.85 -16.55 10.62
C ASN A 115 -3.46 -16.89 10.04
N GLY A 116 -2.49 -15.98 10.14
CA GLY A 116 -1.19 -16.08 9.47
C GLY A 116 -1.23 -15.82 7.96
N TYR A 117 -2.40 -15.40 7.44
CA TYR A 117 -2.63 -14.96 6.08
C TYR A 117 -3.36 -13.61 6.11
N SER A 118 -3.28 -12.83 5.02
CA SER A 118 -4.06 -11.60 4.89
C SER A 118 -5.54 -11.87 5.08
N LEU A 119 -6.21 -10.96 5.79
CA LEU A 119 -7.67 -10.96 5.86
C LEU A 119 -8.24 -10.91 4.43
N PRO A 120 -9.24 -11.74 4.10
CA PRO A 120 -9.87 -11.69 2.80
C PRO A 120 -10.55 -10.33 2.60
N LEU A 121 -10.42 -9.77 1.40
CA LEU A 121 -11.05 -8.52 1.01
C LEU A 121 -12.06 -8.81 -0.10
N TYR A 122 -13.33 -8.50 0.13
CA TYR A 122 -14.42 -8.68 -0.81
C TYR A 122 -14.67 -7.39 -1.57
N LEU A 123 -14.76 -7.47 -2.89
CA LEU A 123 -15.15 -6.34 -3.71
C LEU A 123 -16.67 -6.16 -3.65
N GLU A 124 -17.13 -5.13 -2.94
CA GLU A 124 -18.55 -4.79 -2.84
C GLU A 124 -19.04 -3.95 -4.03
N LYS A 125 -18.18 -3.05 -4.52
CA LYS A 125 -18.50 -2.13 -5.61
C LYS A 125 -17.26 -1.78 -6.41
N ASN A 126 -17.38 -1.78 -7.73
CA ASN A 126 -16.40 -1.25 -8.65
C ASN A 126 -17.13 -0.44 -9.71
N ASP A 127 -17.22 0.87 -9.52
CA ASP A 127 -17.96 1.78 -10.38
C ASP A 127 -17.12 2.97 -10.80
N LYS A 128 -17.76 3.92 -11.50
CA LYS A 128 -17.10 5.05 -12.15
C LYS A 128 -16.35 5.92 -11.15
N GLY A 129 -15.04 5.65 -10.99
CA GLY A 129 -14.14 6.40 -10.12
C GLY A 129 -14.27 6.07 -8.63
N THR A 130 -14.93 4.95 -8.26
CA THR A 130 -14.98 4.49 -6.87
C THR A 130 -14.89 2.97 -6.81
N VAL A 131 -14.10 2.48 -5.86
CA VAL A 131 -14.04 1.06 -5.51
C VAL A 131 -14.28 0.92 -4.01
N ILE A 132 -15.12 -0.03 -3.64
CA ILE A 132 -15.46 -0.36 -2.25
C ILE A 132 -15.07 -1.81 -2.01
N THR A 133 -14.17 -2.00 -1.05
CA THR A 133 -13.76 -3.31 -0.56
C THR A 133 -14.24 -3.49 0.88
N SER A 134 -14.39 -4.73 1.31
CA SER A 134 -14.93 -5.10 2.63
C SER A 134 -14.16 -6.26 3.21
N TYR A 135 -13.99 -6.29 4.53
CA TYR A 135 -13.47 -7.47 5.22
C TYR A 135 -14.53 -8.55 5.46
N ASP A 136 -15.80 -8.25 5.15
CA ASP A 136 -16.93 -9.16 5.33
C ASP A 136 -17.52 -9.60 3.99
N GLN A 137 -17.87 -10.89 3.90
CA GLN A 137 -18.45 -11.48 2.70
C GLN A 137 -19.88 -10.96 2.41
N HIS A 138 -20.60 -10.57 3.45
CA HIS A 138 -21.98 -10.10 3.37
C HIS A 138 -22.03 -8.64 3.82
N LYS A 139 -22.15 -7.73 2.86
CA LYS A 139 -22.23 -6.26 2.97
C LYS A 139 -22.62 -5.72 4.36
N GLY A 140 -21.87 -4.74 4.87
CA GLY A 140 -22.15 -4.07 6.15
C GLY A 140 -21.03 -4.14 7.19
N GLY A 141 -19.91 -4.76 6.84
CA GLY A 141 -18.69 -4.85 7.65
C GLY A 141 -17.79 -3.62 7.60
N LEU A 142 -16.53 -3.80 8.01
CA LEU A 142 -15.49 -2.79 7.80
C LEU A 142 -15.20 -2.67 6.31
N THR A 143 -15.70 -1.60 5.71
CA THR A 143 -15.44 -1.26 4.31
C THR A 143 -14.37 -0.18 4.15
N LYS A 144 -13.62 -0.26 3.05
CA LYS A 144 -12.70 0.77 2.56
C LYS A 144 -13.17 1.25 1.20
N THR A 145 -13.48 2.55 1.12
CA THR A 145 -13.83 3.25 -0.11
C THR A 145 -12.58 3.96 -0.65
N ILE A 146 -12.27 3.74 -1.92
CA ILE A 146 -11.21 4.43 -2.64
C ILE A 146 -11.85 5.18 -3.80
N THR A 147 -11.67 6.49 -3.85
CA THR A 147 -12.01 7.30 -5.02
C THR A 147 -10.79 7.38 -5.92
N PHE A 148 -10.98 7.19 -7.22
CA PHE A 148 -9.91 7.18 -8.19
C PHE A 148 -10.33 7.85 -9.49
N LYS A 149 -9.34 8.16 -10.34
CA LYS A 149 -9.56 8.52 -11.75
C LYS A 149 -8.74 7.62 -12.65
N THR A 150 -9.28 7.25 -13.81
CA THR A 150 -8.55 6.49 -14.83
C THR A 150 -7.83 7.45 -15.77
N LEU A 151 -6.60 7.10 -16.10
CA LEU A 151 -5.74 7.83 -17.01
C LEU A 151 -5.29 6.89 -18.12
N SER A 152 -5.51 7.30 -19.37
CA SER A 152 -5.00 6.56 -20.52
C SER A 152 -3.48 6.68 -20.59
N LEU A 153 -2.81 5.54 -20.68
CA LEU A 153 -1.36 5.39 -20.88
C LEU A 153 -0.95 4.87 -22.26
N SER A 154 -1.86 4.26 -23.02
CA SER A 154 -1.77 4.01 -24.47
C SER A 154 -0.75 4.88 -25.21
N LYS A 155 0.16 4.40 -26.04
CA LYS A 155 0.96 5.34 -26.87
C LYS A 155 2.05 6.13 -26.13
N LYS A 156 1.89 6.38 -24.82
CA LYS A 156 2.76 7.24 -24.01
C LYS A 156 4.05 6.49 -23.70
N LYS A 157 5.13 7.24 -23.53
CA LYS A 157 6.40 6.67 -23.08
C LYS A 157 6.26 6.12 -21.66
N ILE A 158 6.90 4.99 -21.39
CA ILE A 158 6.85 4.37 -20.05
C ILE A 158 7.54 5.22 -18.96
N ASN A 159 8.43 6.11 -19.38
CA ASN A 159 9.15 7.06 -18.53
C ASN A 159 8.43 8.41 -18.38
N SER A 160 7.14 8.49 -18.71
CA SER A 160 6.39 9.71 -18.54
C SER A 160 6.37 10.14 -17.07
N SER A 161 6.21 11.43 -16.80
CA SER A 161 6.27 11.96 -15.43
C SER A 161 5.18 11.36 -14.53
N GLU A 162 4.05 10.97 -15.12
CA GLU A 162 2.94 10.29 -14.45
C GLU A 162 3.32 8.91 -13.89
N VAL A 163 4.35 8.27 -14.44
CA VAL A 163 4.76 6.90 -14.13
C VAL A 163 6.05 6.90 -13.32
N ILE A 164 7.08 7.63 -13.75
CA ILE A 164 8.42 7.56 -13.14
C ILE A 164 8.39 7.93 -11.65
N ASN A 165 7.59 8.91 -11.27
CA ASN A 165 7.50 9.37 -9.88
C ASN A 165 6.70 8.41 -8.99
N SER A 166 5.90 7.49 -9.56
CA SER A 166 5.22 6.45 -8.79
C SER A 166 6.14 5.29 -8.41
N ILE A 167 7.07 4.93 -9.31
CA ILE A 167 7.99 3.79 -9.13
C ILE A 167 9.30 4.21 -8.45
N PHE A 168 9.83 5.37 -8.83
CA PHE A 168 11.07 5.95 -8.29
C PHE A 168 10.78 7.14 -7.40
N ALA A 169 9.81 7.01 -6.49
CA ALA A 169 9.48 8.08 -5.53
C ALA A 169 10.64 8.32 -4.55
N SER A 170 10.97 9.59 -4.31
CA SER A 170 11.96 10.03 -3.33
C SER A 170 11.54 11.38 -2.76
N GLU A 171 11.64 11.55 -1.44
CA GLU A 171 11.39 12.83 -0.76
C GLU A 171 12.49 13.86 -1.08
N ASN A 172 13.72 13.37 -1.31
CA ASN A 172 14.85 14.20 -1.67
C ASN A 172 15.83 13.41 -2.55
N LEU A 173 15.73 13.63 -3.86
CA LEU A 173 16.60 12.98 -4.84
C LEU A 173 18.10 13.19 -4.58
N ASN A 174 18.49 14.29 -3.91
CA ASN A 174 19.90 14.57 -3.63
C ASN A 174 20.46 13.72 -2.48
N SER A 175 19.61 13.11 -1.65
CA SER A 175 20.02 12.17 -0.60
C SER A 175 19.91 10.72 -1.03
N GLU A 176 19.42 10.45 -2.24
CA GLU A 176 19.28 9.07 -2.71
C GLU A 176 20.64 8.45 -3.05
N PRO A 177 20.81 7.14 -2.78
CA PRO A 177 22.01 6.40 -3.14
C PRO A 177 22.31 6.47 -4.65
N THR A 178 23.59 6.35 -5.00
CA THR A 178 24.04 6.48 -6.41
C THR A 178 23.37 5.42 -7.30
N GLU A 179 23.19 4.22 -6.78
CA GLU A 179 22.55 3.08 -7.44
C GLU A 179 21.08 3.38 -7.75
N PHE A 180 20.33 3.98 -6.81
CA PHE A 180 18.96 4.44 -7.06
C PHE A 180 18.93 5.45 -8.22
N LEU A 181 19.81 6.44 -8.19
CA LEU A 181 19.89 7.49 -9.21
C LEU A 181 20.25 6.92 -10.59
N ARG A 182 21.16 5.93 -10.65
CA ARG A 182 21.50 5.20 -11.89
C ARG A 182 20.30 4.48 -12.46
N LEU A 183 19.54 3.76 -11.64
CA LEU A 183 18.35 3.03 -12.06
C LEU A 183 17.25 3.97 -12.54
N ARG A 184 16.99 5.04 -11.79
CA ARG A 184 16.04 6.08 -12.19
C ARG A 184 16.42 6.71 -13.53
N LEU A 185 17.71 7.01 -13.74
CA LEU A 185 18.21 7.56 -15.00
C LEU A 185 18.12 6.56 -16.16
N ALA A 186 18.42 5.28 -15.92
CA ALA A 186 18.28 4.23 -16.94
C ALA A 186 16.82 4.06 -17.37
N PHE A 187 15.88 4.01 -16.40
CA PHE A 187 14.46 3.99 -16.69
C PHE A 187 14.01 5.25 -17.45
N PHE A 188 14.50 6.42 -17.03
CA PHE A 188 14.23 7.69 -17.72
C PHE A 188 14.74 7.71 -19.16
N LYS A 189 15.79 6.96 -19.51
CA LYS A 189 16.31 6.85 -20.88
C LYS A 189 15.57 5.82 -21.74
N SER A 190 14.65 5.04 -21.17
CA SER A 190 13.89 4.06 -21.94
C SER A 190 13.14 4.72 -23.10
N THR A 191 13.13 4.04 -24.24
CA THR A 191 12.41 4.48 -25.45
C THR A 191 11.06 3.79 -25.59
N GLN A 192 10.73 2.87 -24.68
CA GLN A 192 9.51 2.08 -24.75
C GLN A 192 8.26 2.94 -24.54
N THR A 193 7.17 2.50 -25.16
CA THR A 193 5.85 3.08 -25.01
C THR A 193 4.85 2.03 -24.55
N PHE A 194 3.83 2.47 -23.83
CA PHE A 194 2.73 1.59 -23.45
C PHE A 194 1.93 1.10 -24.65
N PRO A 195 1.43 -0.15 -24.60
CA PRO A 195 0.56 -0.70 -25.64
C PRO A 195 -0.80 0.03 -25.63
N GLU A 196 -1.52 -0.09 -26.73
CA GLU A 196 -2.84 0.54 -26.84
C GLU A 196 -3.87 -0.01 -25.85
N GLY A 197 -4.68 0.90 -25.33
CA GLY A 197 -5.68 0.65 -24.30
C GLY A 197 -5.09 0.46 -22.91
N ALA A 198 -3.80 0.73 -22.70
CA ALA A 198 -3.17 0.73 -21.40
C ALA A 198 -3.71 1.86 -20.54
N GLU A 199 -3.98 1.57 -19.27
CA GLU A 199 -4.57 2.51 -18.32
C GLU A 199 -3.84 2.46 -16.99
N CYS A 200 -3.82 3.59 -16.29
CA CYS A 200 -3.48 3.63 -14.88
C CYS A 200 -4.57 4.30 -14.07
N TYR A 201 -4.60 3.99 -12.78
CA TYR A 201 -5.54 4.55 -11.82
C TYR A 201 -4.79 5.44 -10.85
N GLN A 202 -5.21 6.69 -10.75
CA GLN A 202 -4.78 7.60 -9.70
C GLN A 202 -5.74 7.51 -8.53
N PHE A 203 -5.24 7.14 -7.35
CA PHE A 203 -6.03 7.19 -6.13
C PHE A 203 -6.07 8.62 -5.60
N LEU A 204 -7.28 9.13 -5.41
CA LEU A 204 -7.56 10.51 -5.02
C LEU A 204 -7.86 10.62 -3.54
N SER A 205 -8.57 9.63 -3.00
CA SER A 205 -8.89 9.60 -1.57
C SER A 205 -9.22 8.21 -1.10
N THR A 206 -9.03 7.98 0.19
CA THR A 206 -9.47 6.76 0.86
C THR A 206 -10.30 7.10 2.09
N GLN A 207 -11.25 6.22 2.42
CA GLN A 207 -12.06 6.33 3.63
C GLN A 207 -12.46 4.95 4.11
N ILE A 208 -12.19 4.64 5.36
CA ILE A 208 -12.75 3.48 6.05
C ILE A 208 -14.09 3.85 6.68
N SER A 209 -15.04 2.92 6.72
CA SER A 209 -16.38 3.17 7.29
C SER A 209 -16.36 3.41 8.80
N HIS A 210 -15.42 2.78 9.51
CA HIS A 210 -15.28 2.85 10.95
C HIS A 210 -13.82 3.07 11.32
N SER A 211 -13.56 3.77 12.42
CA SER A 211 -12.20 3.87 12.95
C SER A 211 -11.70 2.48 13.36
N THR A 212 -10.41 2.25 13.19
CA THR A 212 -9.76 0.98 13.51
C THR A 212 -8.59 1.17 14.47
N ILE A 213 -8.27 0.11 15.21
CA ILE A 213 -6.97 -0.05 15.87
C ILE A 213 -6.36 -1.33 15.33
N GLU A 214 -5.19 -1.21 14.71
CA GLU A 214 -4.45 -2.34 14.12
C GLU A 214 -3.26 -2.70 15.02
N PHE A 215 -3.00 -3.98 15.26
CA PHE A 215 -1.94 -4.43 16.17
C PHE A 215 -1.45 -5.85 15.88
N ASP A 216 -0.22 -6.14 16.30
CA ASP A 216 0.45 -7.43 16.10
C ASP A 216 0.53 -8.26 17.37
N LYS A 217 0.54 -9.59 17.22
CA LYS A 217 0.71 -10.52 18.35
C LYS A 217 2.07 -10.38 19.05
N ASN A 218 3.04 -9.79 18.37
CA ASN A 218 4.41 -9.61 18.88
C ASN A 218 4.63 -8.23 19.51
N ASN A 219 3.74 -7.26 19.28
CA ASN A 219 3.88 -5.89 19.79
C ASN A 219 3.28 -5.75 21.20
N LEU A 220 3.84 -6.51 22.14
CA LEU A 220 3.33 -6.63 23.51
C LEU A 220 3.77 -5.46 24.40
N VAL A 221 2.88 -5.10 25.32
CA VAL A 221 3.17 -4.19 26.43
C VAL A 221 3.47 -5.02 27.67
N ASN A 222 4.66 -4.84 28.26
CA ASN A 222 5.05 -5.54 29.50
C ASN A 222 4.43 -4.88 30.75
N LYS A 223 3.12 -4.60 30.72
CA LYS A 223 2.34 -3.98 31.80
C LYS A 223 0.89 -4.47 31.73
N THR A 224 0.19 -4.42 32.85
CA THR A 224 -1.27 -4.60 32.85
C THR A 224 -1.96 -3.35 32.27
N TYR A 225 -3.19 -3.52 31.77
CA TYR A 225 -4.00 -2.41 31.27
C TYR A 225 -4.09 -1.24 32.27
N SER A 226 -4.43 -1.54 33.53
CA SER A 226 -4.53 -0.53 34.59
C SER A 226 -3.19 0.15 34.89
N ALA A 227 -2.08 -0.59 34.87
CA ALA A 227 -0.76 -0.02 35.11
C ALA A 227 -0.35 0.96 34.00
N TRP A 228 -0.61 0.61 32.73
CA TRP A 228 -0.34 1.49 31.60
C TRP A 228 -1.19 2.77 31.66
N VAL A 229 -2.49 2.64 31.94
CA VAL A 229 -3.40 3.80 32.05
C VAL A 229 -2.94 4.76 33.16
N ASN A 230 -2.59 4.22 34.33
CA ASN A 230 -2.14 5.03 35.47
C ASN A 230 -0.81 5.74 35.18
N GLU A 231 0.14 5.05 34.54
CA GLU A 231 1.41 5.66 34.14
C GLU A 231 1.20 6.84 33.19
N ARG A 232 0.39 6.69 32.14
CA ARG A 232 0.12 7.77 31.17
C ARG A 232 -0.60 8.95 31.83
N LYS A 233 -1.55 8.69 32.74
CA LYS A 233 -2.20 9.75 33.53
C LYS A 233 -1.22 10.47 34.45
N ASN A 234 -0.31 9.75 35.10
CA ASN A 234 0.74 10.34 35.95
C ASN A 234 1.75 11.17 35.15
N GLN A 235 1.89 10.91 33.85
CA GLN A 235 2.65 11.75 32.91
C GLN A 235 1.87 13.00 32.48
N GLY A 236 0.66 13.25 33.01
CA GLY A 236 -0.18 14.38 32.66
C GLY A 236 -0.89 14.25 31.30
N LEU A 237 -0.91 13.05 30.71
CA LEU A 237 -1.53 12.82 29.41
C LEU A 237 -3.05 12.63 29.55
N ASN A 238 -3.79 13.08 28.53
CA ASN A 238 -5.23 12.89 28.44
C ASN A 238 -5.57 11.48 27.95
N VAL A 239 -5.72 10.54 28.88
CA VAL A 239 -6.01 9.13 28.58
C VAL A 239 -7.51 8.86 28.56
N ILE A 240 -7.98 8.30 27.45
CA ILE A 240 -9.35 7.82 27.26
C ILE A 240 -9.37 6.29 27.34
N THR A 241 -10.37 5.73 28.02
CA THR A 241 -10.58 4.28 28.17
C THR A 241 -11.97 3.91 27.66
N GLU A 242 -12.06 2.90 26.80
CA GLU A 242 -13.32 2.47 26.15
C GLU A 242 -13.37 0.93 26.00
N GLN A 243 -14.56 0.43 25.61
CA GLN A 243 -14.74 -0.93 25.11
C GLN A 243 -14.96 -0.93 23.60
N TRP A 244 -14.17 -1.71 22.88
CA TRP A 244 -14.34 -1.95 21.45
C TRP A 244 -14.44 -3.46 21.22
N ALA A 245 -15.51 -3.94 20.59
CA ALA A 245 -15.79 -5.38 20.41
C ALA A 245 -15.58 -6.22 21.69
N ASN A 246 -16.03 -5.68 22.84
CA ASN A 246 -15.84 -6.25 24.18
C ASN A 246 -14.36 -6.50 24.54
N LYS A 247 -13.48 -5.56 24.16
CA LYS A 247 -12.06 -5.50 24.54
C LYS A 247 -11.77 -4.16 25.20
N ASN A 248 -10.97 -4.18 26.27
CA ASN A 248 -10.49 -2.96 26.89
C ASN A 248 -9.52 -2.27 25.93
N VAL A 249 -9.81 -1.00 25.63
CA VAL A 249 -8.96 -0.15 24.80
C VAL A 249 -8.63 1.10 25.58
N ALA A 250 -7.38 1.57 25.48
CA ALA A 250 -7.01 2.89 25.98
C ALA A 250 -6.15 3.63 24.95
N TYR A 251 -6.32 4.94 24.88
CA TYR A 251 -5.52 5.78 24.00
C TYR A 251 -5.36 7.20 24.54
N VAL A 252 -4.29 7.87 24.14
CA VAL A 252 -4.02 9.26 24.49
C VAL A 252 -4.61 10.20 23.45
N LYS A 253 -5.31 11.25 23.89
CA LYS A 253 -5.75 12.35 23.03
C LYS A 253 -4.78 13.54 23.10
N LYS A 254 -4.53 14.14 21.93
CA LYS A 254 -3.86 15.42 21.78
C LYS A 254 -4.79 16.56 22.21
N ALA A 255 -4.24 17.77 22.31
CA ALA A 255 -4.98 18.96 22.75
C ALA A 255 -6.12 19.36 21.78
N ASP A 256 -5.98 19.03 20.50
CA ASP A 256 -6.99 19.23 19.46
C ASP A 256 -8.11 18.17 19.47
N GLY A 257 -8.04 17.20 20.39
CA GLY A 257 -9.01 16.13 20.55
C GLY A 257 -8.77 14.92 19.62
N GLU A 258 -7.76 14.97 18.75
CA GLU A 258 -7.37 13.81 17.94
C GLU A 258 -6.67 12.75 18.80
N ILE A 259 -6.76 11.49 18.39
CA ILE A 259 -6.00 10.41 19.03
C ILE A 259 -4.55 10.54 18.60
N SER A 260 -3.64 10.40 19.56
CA SER A 260 -2.21 10.52 19.28
C SER A 260 -1.72 9.37 18.41
N ASP A 261 -1.04 9.72 17.31
CA ASP A 261 -0.30 8.82 16.42
C ASP A 261 1.16 8.65 16.85
N GLU A 262 1.52 9.18 18.03
CA GLU A 262 2.84 8.97 18.61
C GLU A 262 3.01 7.51 19.06
N HIS A 263 4.26 7.06 19.05
CA HIS A 263 4.61 5.70 19.41
C HIS A 263 4.08 5.33 20.81
N GLN A 264 3.43 4.16 20.92
CA GLN A 264 2.96 3.60 22.19
C GLN A 264 1.86 4.41 22.89
N MET A 265 1.01 5.11 22.13
CA MET A 265 -0.09 5.91 22.67
C MET A 265 -1.47 5.27 22.59
N VAL A 266 -1.58 4.08 21.99
CA VAL A 266 -2.81 3.29 21.89
C VAL A 266 -2.52 1.86 22.36
N VAL A 267 -3.39 1.30 23.18
CA VAL A 267 -3.29 -0.08 23.66
C VAL A 267 -4.62 -0.82 23.62
N VAL A 268 -4.55 -2.12 23.34
CA VAL A 268 -5.69 -3.05 23.29
C VAL A 268 -5.39 -4.24 24.20
N GLU A 269 -6.33 -4.59 25.06
CA GLU A 269 -6.26 -5.83 25.84
C GLU A 269 -7.00 -6.97 25.13
N LEU A 270 -6.28 -8.05 24.85
CA LEU A 270 -6.79 -9.23 24.19
C LEU A 270 -6.23 -10.48 24.88
N ASN A 271 -7.12 -11.40 25.28
CA ASN A 271 -6.76 -12.67 25.93
C ASN A 271 -5.82 -12.51 27.15
N GLY A 272 -6.06 -11.48 27.96
CA GLY A 272 -5.26 -11.18 29.16
C GLY A 272 -3.86 -10.61 28.88
N LYS A 273 -3.56 -10.27 27.63
CA LYS A 273 -2.32 -9.59 27.21
C LYS A 273 -2.64 -8.20 26.69
N LEU A 274 -1.70 -7.28 26.84
CA LEU A 274 -1.81 -5.90 26.38
C LEU A 274 -0.90 -5.70 25.17
N TYR A 275 -1.42 -5.07 24.12
CA TYR A 275 -0.74 -4.84 22.85
C TYR A 275 -0.69 -3.35 22.55
N PHE A 276 0.41 -2.87 22.00
CA PHE A 276 0.41 -1.57 21.35
C PHE A 276 -0.31 -1.68 20.01
N GLY A 277 -1.09 -0.67 19.67
CA GLY A 277 -1.77 -0.59 18.38
C GLY A 277 -1.62 0.76 17.73
N ASP A 278 -2.06 0.81 16.48
CA ASP A 278 -2.07 2.00 15.64
C ASP A 278 -3.51 2.37 15.30
N TYR A 279 -3.92 3.57 15.71
CA TYR A 279 -5.27 4.07 15.46
C TYR A 279 -5.39 4.70 14.08
N THR A 280 -6.39 4.27 13.31
CA THR A 280 -6.77 4.91 12.04
C THR A 280 -8.20 5.45 12.15
N SER A 281 -8.37 6.74 11.85
CA SER A 281 -9.70 7.38 11.86
C SER A 281 -10.51 7.05 10.60
N ASN A 282 -11.84 7.12 10.71
CA ASN A 282 -12.75 7.03 9.56
C ASN A 282 -12.89 8.33 8.73
N LYS A 283 -12.04 9.34 8.99
CA LYS A 283 -12.03 10.56 8.20
C LYS A 283 -11.55 10.23 6.79
N LYS A 284 -12.16 10.91 5.80
CA LYS A 284 -11.70 10.83 4.41
C LYS A 284 -10.30 11.43 4.30
N VAL A 285 -9.34 10.63 3.85
CA VAL A 285 -7.96 11.06 3.59
C VAL A 285 -7.86 11.47 2.13
N ASP A 286 -7.54 12.74 1.89
CA ASP A 286 -7.28 13.26 0.55
C ASP A 286 -5.82 13.00 0.18
N LEU A 287 -5.62 12.06 -0.74
CA LEU A 287 -4.29 11.67 -1.23
C LEU A 287 -3.75 12.66 -2.26
N SER A 288 -4.60 13.49 -2.86
CA SER A 288 -4.17 14.48 -3.85
C SER A 288 -3.31 15.60 -3.25
N LYS A 289 -3.40 15.81 -1.93
CA LYS A 289 -2.62 16.83 -1.20
C LYS A 289 -1.18 16.43 -0.90
N ASN A 290 -0.88 15.13 -0.91
CA ASN A 290 0.48 14.61 -0.67
C ASN A 290 1.32 14.56 -1.94
N ILE A 291 0.80 15.16 -3.01
CA ILE A 291 1.41 15.20 -4.30
C ILE A 291 2.17 16.53 -4.42
N ASP A 292 3.50 16.46 -4.43
CA ASP A 292 4.35 17.64 -4.65
C ASP A 292 3.90 18.38 -5.93
N PRO A 293 3.52 19.66 -5.86
CA PRO A 293 3.11 20.45 -7.02
C PRO A 293 4.23 20.65 -8.07
N SER A 294 5.50 20.55 -7.65
CA SER A 294 6.69 20.75 -8.49
C SER A 294 7.09 19.49 -9.27
N LEU A 295 6.83 18.32 -8.69
CA LEU A 295 6.76 17.07 -9.43
C LEU A 295 5.45 17.15 -10.21
N LYS A 296 5.46 17.41 -11.52
CA LYS A 296 4.29 17.20 -12.39
C LYS A 296 3.87 15.73 -12.29
N SER A 297 3.02 15.44 -11.32
CA SER A 297 3.21 14.32 -10.40
C SER A 297 2.99 12.96 -11.01
N GLY A 298 3.59 11.95 -10.37
CA GLY A 298 3.32 10.54 -10.62
C GLY A 298 1.86 10.23 -10.30
N LEU A 299 0.98 10.37 -11.29
CA LEU A 299 -0.45 10.18 -11.14
C LEU A 299 -0.81 8.69 -11.00
N CYS A 300 -0.01 7.78 -11.56
CA CYS A 300 -0.39 6.38 -11.61
C CYS A 300 -0.10 5.68 -10.29
N SER A 301 -1.15 5.41 -9.50
CA SER A 301 -1.04 4.63 -8.24
C SER A 301 -1.09 3.12 -8.49
N SER A 302 -1.83 2.70 -9.52
CA SER A 302 -1.90 1.32 -9.99
C SER A 302 -2.13 1.28 -11.50
N PHE A 303 -1.88 0.13 -12.11
CA PHE A 303 -1.81 -0.07 -13.55
C PHE A 303 -2.72 -1.24 -13.94
N ASP A 304 -3.44 -1.11 -15.05
CA ASP A 304 -4.12 -2.28 -15.61
C ASP A 304 -3.10 -3.28 -16.17
N GLN A 305 -3.57 -4.48 -16.52
CA GLN A 305 -2.68 -5.55 -17.00
C GLN A 305 -1.83 -5.14 -18.21
N LYS A 306 -2.36 -4.31 -19.11
CA LYS A 306 -1.65 -3.82 -20.30
C LYS A 306 -0.53 -2.84 -19.92
N ALA A 307 -0.82 -1.88 -19.06
CA ALA A 307 0.18 -0.95 -18.55
C ALA A 307 1.24 -1.68 -17.71
N ALA A 308 0.84 -2.64 -16.88
CA ALA A 308 1.73 -3.49 -16.11
C ALA A 308 2.72 -4.27 -17.00
N TYR A 309 2.24 -4.85 -18.09
CA TYR A 309 3.11 -5.53 -19.06
C TYR A 309 4.10 -4.57 -19.74
N GLY A 310 3.66 -3.36 -20.11
CA GLY A 310 4.57 -2.33 -20.64
C GLY A 310 5.67 -1.93 -19.65
N LEU A 311 5.32 -1.78 -18.37
CA LEU A 311 6.28 -1.53 -17.29
C LEU A 311 7.26 -2.69 -17.11
N TYR A 312 6.75 -3.92 -17.11
CA TYR A 312 7.57 -5.13 -17.02
C TYR A 312 8.66 -5.18 -18.10
N LEU A 313 8.29 -4.89 -19.37
CA LEU A 313 9.27 -4.80 -20.46
C LEU A 313 10.29 -3.69 -20.22
N GLY A 314 9.86 -2.54 -19.68
CA GLY A 314 10.73 -1.44 -19.29
C GLY A 314 11.76 -1.82 -18.23
N PHE A 315 11.33 -2.59 -17.23
CA PHE A 315 12.20 -3.01 -16.14
C PHE A 315 13.24 -4.05 -16.58
N ARG A 316 12.92 -4.92 -17.54
CA ARG A 316 13.87 -5.90 -18.08
C ARG A 316 15.08 -5.28 -18.79
N GLU A 317 14.95 -4.04 -19.27
CA GLU A 317 16.05 -3.31 -19.92
C GLU A 317 16.91 -2.51 -18.94
N LEU A 318 16.53 -2.47 -17.66
CA LEU A 318 17.33 -1.79 -16.66
C LEU A 318 18.64 -2.54 -16.38
N PRO A 319 19.72 -1.82 -16.06
CA PRO A 319 21.02 -2.42 -15.85
C PRO A 319 20.99 -3.40 -14.67
N THR A 320 21.30 -4.67 -14.98
CA THR A 320 21.35 -5.78 -14.02
C THR A 320 22.73 -5.94 -13.38
N ASN A 321 23.74 -5.22 -13.87
CA ASN A 321 25.08 -5.16 -13.27
C ASN A 321 25.37 -3.76 -12.67
N PRO A 322 26.17 -3.69 -11.59
CA PRO A 322 26.47 -2.46 -10.83
C PRO A 322 27.10 -1.32 -11.63
#